data_AF-A0A147JY45-F1
#
_entry.id   AF-A0A147JY45-F1
#
_cell.length_a   1.000
_cell.length_b   1.000
_cell.length_c   1.000
_cell.angle_alpha   90.00
_cell.angle_beta   90.00
_cell.angle_gamma   90.00
#
_symmetry.space_group_name_H-M   'P 1'
#
loop_
_entity.id
_entity.type
_entity.pdbx_description
1 polymer ?
#
loop_
_entity_poly.entity_id
_entity_poly.type
_entity_poly.pdbx_seq_one_letter_code
_entity_poly.pdbx_strand_id
1 'polypeptide(L)'
;MDKLSPQMRHQLAQFQQAQQQAQILLNQKQQLEVLLRETARAHEELAKLPDDAVVYKSLGTILVRANKVELQKSLAEQKETLDLRIKTLERQTERAIQRLQEMQSKIDEALKGQKPEGLAS
;
A
#
# COMPACT_ATOMS: atom_id res chain seq x y z
N MET A 1 -22.98 -29.01 -4.49
CA MET A 1 -22.25 -27.81 -4.95
C MET A 1 -22.85 -27.41 -6.28
N ASP A 2 -23.90 -26.61 -6.20
CA ASP A 2 -24.65 -26.16 -7.37
C ASP A 2 -23.72 -25.53 -8.40
N LYS A 3 -23.91 -25.91 -9.66
CA LYS A 3 -23.06 -25.49 -10.77
C LYS A 3 -23.19 -23.97 -10.95
N LEU A 4 -22.29 -23.21 -10.31
CA LEU A 4 -22.07 -21.78 -10.56
C LEU A 4 -22.11 -21.51 -12.06
N SER A 5 -22.90 -20.52 -12.50
CA SER A 5 -23.01 -20.18 -13.91
C SER A 5 -21.63 -19.76 -14.47
N PRO A 6 -21.36 -19.94 -15.78
CA PRO A 6 -20.11 -19.46 -16.38
C PRO A 6 -19.81 -17.99 -16.09
N GLN A 7 -20.86 -17.15 -16.05
CA GLN A 7 -20.77 -15.73 -15.73
C GLN A 7 -20.32 -15.49 -14.28
N MET A 8 -20.88 -16.23 -13.31
CA MET A 8 -20.46 -16.12 -11.90
C MET A 8 -19.03 -16.61 -11.68
N ARG A 9 -18.60 -17.68 -12.37
CA ARG A 9 -17.20 -18.12 -12.32
C ARG A 9 -16.25 -17.04 -12.83
N HIS A 10 -16.63 -16.36 -13.90
CA HIS A 10 -15.84 -15.25 -14.43
C HIS A 10 -15.79 -14.06 -13.46
N GLN A 11 -16.92 -13.67 -12.87
CA GLN A 11 -16.98 -12.59 -11.87
C GLN A 11 -16.16 -12.91 -10.63
N LEU A 12 -16.21 -14.15 -10.13
CA LEU A 12 -15.40 -14.60 -8.99
C LEU A 12 -13.90 -14.55 -9.31
N ALA A 13 -13.51 -14.99 -10.51
CA ALA A 13 -12.11 -14.91 -10.94
C ALA A 13 -11.61 -13.46 -11.02
N GLN A 14 -12.41 -12.54 -11.57
CA GLN A 14 -12.08 -11.12 -11.59
C GLN A 14 -11.97 -10.54 -10.17
N PHE A 15 -12.87 -10.93 -9.26
CA PHE A 15 -12.84 -10.49 -7.87
C PHE A 15 -11.56 -10.95 -7.16
N GLN A 16 -11.19 -12.23 -7.31
CA GLN A 16 -9.95 -12.78 -6.75
C GLN A 16 -8.71 -12.06 -7.30
N GLN A 17 -8.67 -11.78 -8.59
CA GLN A 17 -7.58 -11.01 -9.20
C GLN A 17 -7.50 -9.59 -8.62
N ALA A 18 -8.63 -8.91 -8.48
CA ALA A 18 -8.69 -7.58 -7.87
C ALA A 18 -8.25 -7.60 -6.40
N GLN A 19 -8.58 -8.65 -5.63
CA GLN A 19 -8.14 -8.81 -4.25
C GLN A 19 -6.62 -8.91 -4.16
N GLN A 20 -6.00 -9.73 -5.02
CA GLN A 20 -4.55 -9.85 -5.07
C GLN A 20 -3.87 -8.51 -5.40
N GLN A 21 -4.43 -7.75 -6.36
CA GLN A 21 -3.89 -6.44 -6.71
C GLN A 21 -4.00 -5.44 -5.55
N ALA A 22 -5.13 -5.41 -4.84
CA ALA A 22 -5.30 -4.56 -3.65
C ALA A 22 -4.30 -4.93 -2.54
N GLN A 23 -4.05 -6.22 -2.32
CA GLN A 23 -3.06 -6.68 -1.34
C GLN A 23 -1.64 -6.22 -1.69
N ILE A 24 -1.26 -6.25 -2.98
CA ILE A 24 0.04 -5.75 -3.44
C ILE A 24 0.18 -4.25 -3.15
N LEU A 25 -0.84 -3.45 -3.47
CA LEU A 25 -0.83 -2.00 -3.22
C LEU A 25 -0.71 -1.69 -1.72
N LEU A 26 -1.45 -2.42 -0.88
CA LEU A 26 -1.39 -2.28 0.57
C LEU A 26 0.02 -2.59 1.11
N ASN A 27 0.62 -3.69 0.66
CA ASN A 27 1.97 -4.07 1.07
C ASN A 27 3.00 -3.02 0.64
N GLN A 28 2.88 -2.48 -0.58
CA GLN A 28 3.75 -1.40 -1.06
C GLN A 28 3.60 -0.14 -0.21
N LYS A 29 2.37 0.25 0.15
CA LYS A 29 2.11 1.39 1.05
C LYS A 29 2.80 1.20 2.40
N GLN A 30 2.59 0.04 3.03
CA GLN A 30 3.18 -0.29 4.34
C GLN A 30 4.71 -0.26 4.33
N GLN A 31 5.34 -0.77 3.27
CA GLN A 31 6.81 -0.72 3.10
C GLN A 31 7.32 0.73 3.04
N LEU A 32 6.63 1.61 2.31
CA LEU A 32 7.01 3.02 2.25
C LEU A 32 6.75 3.76 3.56
N GLU A 33 5.68 3.44 4.28
CA GLU A 33 5.42 4.01 5.61
C GLU A 33 6.51 3.66 6.62
N VAL A 34 7.04 2.42 6.58
CA VAL A 34 8.21 2.02 7.38
C VAL A 34 9.41 2.89 7.01
N LEU A 35 9.73 3.00 5.73
CA LEU A 35 10.86 3.78 5.25
C LEU A 35 10.72 5.27 5.59
N LEU A 36 9.51 5.83 5.52
CA LEU A 36 9.23 7.22 5.92
C LEU A 36 9.50 7.42 7.40
N ARG A 37 9.07 6.50 8.27
CA ARG A 37 9.33 6.58 9.72
C ARG A 37 10.81 6.49 10.03
N GLU A 38 11.54 5.60 9.36
CA GLU A 38 13.00 5.47 9.52
C GLU A 38 13.73 6.72 9.06
N THR A 39 13.37 7.25 7.88
CA THR A 39 13.94 8.50 7.33
C THR A 39 13.62 9.70 8.24
N ALA A 40 12.39 9.77 8.76
CA ALA A 40 11.97 10.81 9.68
C ALA A 40 12.78 10.78 10.98
N ARG A 41 12.96 9.59 11.56
CA ARG A 41 13.80 9.39 12.75
C ARG A 41 15.25 9.76 12.48
N ALA A 42 15.83 9.31 11.37
CA ALA A 42 17.21 9.65 11.01
C ALA A 42 17.40 11.16 10.87
N HIS A 43 16.46 11.85 10.21
CA HIS A 43 16.46 13.31 10.10
C HIS A 43 16.37 14.01 11.47
N GLU A 44 15.48 13.54 12.35
CA GLU A 44 15.31 14.11 13.69
C GLU A 44 16.53 13.89 14.58
N GLU A 45 17.13 12.70 14.57
CA GLU A 45 18.33 12.42 15.37
C GLU A 45 19.55 13.18 14.83
N LEU A 46 19.69 13.31 13.51
CA LEU A 46 20.76 14.10 12.90
C LEU A 46 20.67 15.58 13.27
N ALA A 47 19.46 16.14 13.41
CA ALA A 47 19.23 17.52 13.82
C ALA A 47 19.69 17.79 15.27
N LYS A 48 19.67 16.78 16.14
CA LYS A 48 20.06 16.89 17.56
C LYS A 48 21.57 16.86 17.77
N LEU A 49 22.33 16.41 16.77
CA LEU A 49 23.79 16.36 16.89
C LEU A 49 24.40 17.76 16.90
N PRO A 50 25.58 17.95 17.51
CA PRO A 50 26.40 19.14 17.34
C PRO A 50 26.73 19.43 15.86
N ASP A 51 27.06 20.67 15.52
CA ASP A 51 27.37 21.06 14.13
C ASP A 51 28.71 20.52 13.62
N ASP A 52 29.65 20.25 14.53
CA ASP A 52 30.94 19.64 14.24
C ASP A 52 30.92 18.10 14.28
N ALA A 53 29.75 17.50 14.49
CA ALA A 53 29.60 16.05 14.55
C ALA A 53 30.04 15.39 13.23
N VAL A 54 30.92 14.40 13.34
CA VAL A 54 31.33 13.58 12.20
C VAL A 54 30.25 12.53 11.94
N VAL A 55 29.59 12.64 10.79
CA VAL A 55 28.52 11.72 10.39
C VAL A 55 28.92 10.92 9.15
N TYR A 56 28.41 9.70 9.08
CA TYR A 56 28.62 8.78 7.97
C TYR A 56 27.27 8.33 7.43
N LYS A 57 27.17 8.24 6.10
CA LYS A 57 26.03 7.61 5.42
C LYS A 57 26.43 6.23 4.94
N SER A 58 25.51 5.27 5.05
CA SER A 58 25.69 3.93 4.47
C SER A 58 25.42 3.96 2.97
N LEU A 59 26.30 3.34 2.19
CA LEU A 59 26.14 3.07 0.77
C LEU A 59 26.47 1.59 0.53
N GLY A 60 25.45 0.73 0.54
CA GLY A 60 25.63 -0.71 0.46
C GLY A 60 26.44 -1.24 1.65
N THR A 61 27.63 -1.76 1.40
CA THR A 61 28.51 -2.33 2.43
C THR A 61 29.55 -1.35 2.96
N ILE A 62 29.57 -0.11 2.50
CA ILE A 62 30.55 0.91 2.92
C ILE A 62 29.89 2.08 3.64
N LEU A 63 30.68 2.74 4.50
CA LEU A 63 30.31 4.00 5.14
C LEU A 63 31.12 5.14 4.53
N VAL A 64 30.44 6.22 4.15
CA VAL A 64 31.08 7.40 3.56
C VAL A 64 30.82 8.60 4.45
N ARG A 65 31.88 9.34 4.81
CA ARG A 65 31.75 10.59 5.58
C ARG A 65 30.85 11.55 4.81
N ALA A 66 29.86 12.12 5.48
CA ALA A 66 28.90 13.03 4.89
C ALA A 66 28.97 14.40 5.57
N ASN A 67 28.62 15.44 4.83
CA ASN A 67 28.32 16.73 5.43
C ASN A 67 26.96 16.65 6.14
N LYS A 68 26.91 17.04 7.41
CA LYS A 68 25.68 16.99 8.22
C LYS A 68 24.53 17.80 7.61
N VAL A 69 24.79 19.03 7.19
CA VAL A 69 23.77 19.95 6.64
C VAL A 69 23.20 19.42 5.33
N GLU A 70 24.07 18.95 4.43
CA GLU A 70 23.65 18.36 3.16
C GLU A 70 22.85 17.07 3.38
N LEU A 71 23.30 16.21 4.32
CA LEU A 71 22.60 14.98 4.65
C LEU A 71 21.21 15.27 5.28
N GLN A 72 21.13 16.27 6.15
CA GLN A 72 19.87 16.74 6.73
C GLN A 72 18.88 17.16 5.63
N LYS A 73 19.33 17.99 4.70
CA LYS A 73 18.52 18.44 3.55
C LYS A 73 18.08 17.25 2.69
N SER A 74 18.99 16.34 2.36
CA SER A 74 18.69 15.16 1.56
C SER A 74 17.64 14.25 2.23
N LEU A 75 17.73 14.04 3.54
CA LEU A 75 16.72 13.27 4.28
C LEU A 75 15.36 13.99 4.30
N ALA A 76 15.33 15.32 4.37
CA ALA A 76 14.09 16.09 4.30
C ALA A 76 13.40 15.94 2.92
N GLU A 77 14.14 16.12 1.83
CA GLU A 77 13.64 15.92 0.46
C GLU A 77 13.15 14.48 0.22
N GLN A 78 13.86 13.49 0.81
CA GLN A 78 13.45 12.10 0.75
C GLN A 78 12.14 11.85 1.50
N LYS A 79 11.93 12.46 2.68
CA LYS A 79 10.65 12.38 3.41
C LYS A 79 9.49 12.94 2.58
N GLU A 80 9.66 14.10 1.96
CA GLU A 80 8.62 14.71 1.12
C GLU A 80 8.27 13.81 -0.06
N THR A 81 9.28 13.24 -0.72
CA THR A 81 9.09 12.28 -1.81
C THR A 81 8.32 11.04 -1.37
N LEU A 82 8.67 10.47 -0.20
CA LEU A 82 7.99 9.31 0.37
C LEU A 82 6.54 9.63 0.74
N ASP A 83 6.27 10.77 1.37
CA ASP A 83 4.93 11.22 1.74
C ASP A 83 4.01 11.36 0.53
N LEU A 84 4.49 12.01 -0.55
CA LEU A 84 3.73 12.12 -1.80
C LEU A 84 3.40 10.75 -2.41
N ARG A 85 4.35 9.82 -2.37
CA ARG A 85 4.15 8.46 -2.90
C ARG A 85 3.18 7.65 -2.04
N ILE A 86 3.24 7.78 -0.72
CA ILE A 86 2.30 7.15 0.21
C ILE A 86 0.89 7.67 -0.03
N LYS A 87 0.69 9.00 -0.12
CA LYS A 87 -0.61 9.61 -0.44
C LYS A 87 -1.18 9.12 -1.77
N THR A 88 -0.32 8.90 -2.75
CA THR A 88 -0.73 8.34 -4.05
C THR A 88 -1.19 6.89 -3.92
N LEU A 89 -0.44 6.05 -3.22
CA LEU A 89 -0.80 4.65 -2.96
C LEU A 89 -2.04 4.52 -2.09
N GLU A 90 -2.25 5.42 -1.13
CA GLU A 90 -3.44 5.48 -0.29
C GLU A 90 -4.70 5.66 -1.15
N ARG A 91 -4.73 6.68 -2.02
CA ARG A 91 -5.83 6.90 -2.97
C ARG A 91 -6.03 5.72 -3.94
N GLN A 92 -4.95 5.04 -4.34
CA GLN A 92 -5.06 3.84 -5.19
C GLN A 92 -5.67 2.67 -4.42
N THR A 93 -5.26 2.48 -3.17
CA THR A 93 -5.75 1.42 -2.28
C THR A 93 -7.23 1.62 -1.95
N GLU A 94 -7.65 2.84 -1.61
CA GLU A 94 -9.05 3.18 -1.36
C GLU A 94 -9.94 2.85 -2.56
N ARG A 95 -9.54 3.28 -3.76
CA ARG A 95 -10.28 2.97 -5.00
C ARG A 95 -10.34 1.47 -5.29
N ALA A 96 -9.26 0.73 -5.02
CA ALA A 96 -9.25 -0.72 -5.19
C ALA A 96 -10.20 -1.41 -4.21
N ILE A 97 -10.24 -0.97 -2.95
CA ILE A 97 -11.15 -1.49 -1.92
C ILE A 97 -12.61 -1.19 -2.28
N GLN A 98 -12.93 0.03 -2.71
CA GLN A 98 -14.28 0.41 -3.15
C GLN A 98 -14.74 -0.49 -4.31
N ARG A 99 -13.89 -0.68 -5.32
CA ARG A 99 -14.19 -1.59 -6.44
C ARG A 99 -14.43 -3.03 -5.97
N LEU A 100 -13.66 -3.51 -4.99
CA LEU A 100 -13.88 -4.83 -4.41
C LEU A 100 -15.23 -4.96 -3.72
N GLN A 101 -15.64 -3.94 -2.96
CA GLN A 101 -16.95 -3.90 -2.29
C GLN A 101 -18.10 -3.92 -3.30
N GLU A 102 -17.97 -3.18 -4.41
CA GLU A 102 -18.96 -3.21 -5.50
C GLU A 102 -19.03 -4.58 -6.18
N MET A 103 -17.88 -5.21 -6.45
CA MET A 103 -17.82 -6.54 -7.05
C MET A 103 -18.41 -7.61 -6.12
N GLN A 104 -18.11 -7.53 -4.82
CA GLN A 104 -18.68 -8.41 -3.81
C GLN A 104 -20.21 -8.28 -3.76
N SER A 105 -20.73 -7.05 -3.75
CA SER A 105 -22.18 -6.79 -3.73
C SER A 105 -22.88 -7.40 -4.95
N LYS A 106 -22.30 -7.24 -6.16
CA LYS A 106 -22.83 -7.84 -7.39
C LYS A 106 -22.83 -9.38 -7.37
N ILE A 107 -21.80 -9.98 -6.79
CA ILE A 107 -21.71 -11.44 -6.62
C ILE A 107 -22.80 -11.92 -5.65
N ASP A 108 -22.99 -11.22 -4.53
CA ASP A 108 -24.00 -11.56 -3.52
C ASP A 108 -25.44 -11.42 -4.07
N GLU A 109 -25.71 -10.38 -4.86
CA GLU A 109 -27.00 -10.21 -5.56
C GLU A 109 -27.27 -11.35 -6.54
N ALA A 110 -26.27 -11.72 -7.36
CA ALA A 110 -26.39 -12.82 -8.30
C ALA A 110 -26.63 -14.17 -7.61
N LEU A 111 -26.04 -14.39 -6.43
CA LEU A 111 -26.27 -15.59 -5.60
C LEU A 111 -27.67 -15.61 -4.98
N LYS A 112 -28.18 -14.47 -4.53
CA LYS A 112 -29.55 -14.36 -3.98
C LYS A 112 -30.62 -14.59 -5.04
N GLY A 113 -30.41 -14.07 -6.26
CA GLY A 113 -31.31 -14.27 -7.41
C GLY A 113 -31.36 -15.71 -7.96
N GLN A 114 -30.46 -16.60 -7.50
CA GLN A 114 -30.47 -18.03 -7.85
C GLN A 114 -31.21 -18.92 -6.85
N LYS A 115 -31.72 -18.40 -5.72
CA LYS A 115 -32.60 -19.18 -4.86
C LYS A 115 -33.92 -19.44 -5.60
N PRO A 116 -34.33 -20.69 -5.82
CA PRO A 116 -35.58 -20.97 -6.53
C PRO A 116 -36.78 -20.56 -5.67
N GLU A 117 -37.76 -19.88 -6.27
CA GLU A 117 -39.14 -19.70 -5.80
C GLU A 117 -39.89 -21.06 -5.77
N GLY A 118 -39.33 -22.07 -5.09
CA GLY A 118 -39.80 -23.45 -5.13
C GLY A 118 -40.11 -24.08 -3.77
N LEU A 119 -40.37 -23.27 -2.74
CA LEU A 119 -40.82 -23.75 -1.42
C LEU A 119 -42.06 -22.97 -0.97
N ALA A 120 -43.06 -22.94 -1.84
CA ALA A 120 -44.44 -22.66 -1.46
C ALA A 120 -45.31 -23.71 -2.17
N SER A 121 -45.51 -24.85 -1.49
CA SER A 121 -46.55 -25.84 -1.81
C SER A 121 -47.08 -26.35 -0.49
#